data_AF-A0A9J6DY35-F1
#
_entry.id   AF-A0A9J6DY35-F1
#
_cell.length_a   1.000
_cell.length_b   1.000
_cell.length_c   1.000
_cell.angle_alpha   90.00
_cell.angle_beta   90.00
_cell.angle_gamma   90.00
#
_symmetry.space_group_name_H-M   'P 1'
#
loop_
_entity.id
_entity.type
_entity.pdbx_description
1 polymer ?
#
loop_
_entity_poly.entity_id
_entity_poly.type
_entity_poly.pdbx_seq_one_letter_code
_entity_poly.pdbx_strand_id
1 'polypeptide(L)'
;MSSDTNAHVDDYLRQMTANYNDPFGSLDFIMRGVLRQLPPVRGSQVYKCSRARDIVFNTHVTWHHLLYFLLAQVVCQSDANFSSALSMIGDGSALEQEVVQMLQACFVSKDDAKLHCPHGVRILYSNKEAEAYNTQDVVEGIDAICEANADDTIVGYHRDANCEIAKHRLHSLTIAEVRSMQ
;
A
#
# COMPACT_ATOMS: atom_id res chain seq x y z
N MET A 1 -5.49 1.36 -5.52
CA MET A 1 -6.20 2.66 -5.51
C MET A 1 -7.57 2.43 -4.87
N SER A 2 -8.09 3.34 -4.04
CA SER A 2 -9.48 3.24 -3.56
C SER A 2 -10.45 3.77 -4.63
N SER A 3 -11.75 3.47 -4.49
CA SER A 3 -12.82 4.02 -5.34
C SER A 3 -12.79 5.55 -5.34
N ASP A 4 -12.62 6.13 -4.16
CA ASP A 4 -12.81 7.56 -3.92
C ASP A 4 -11.68 8.37 -4.54
N THR A 5 -10.44 7.85 -4.45
CA THR A 5 -9.30 8.45 -5.13
C THR A 5 -9.48 8.42 -6.65
N ASN A 6 -10.03 7.33 -7.21
CA ASN A 6 -10.23 7.23 -8.66
C ASN A 6 -11.28 8.23 -9.18
N ALA A 7 -12.37 8.40 -8.44
CA ALA A 7 -13.38 9.41 -8.75
C ALA A 7 -12.82 10.84 -8.66
N HIS A 8 -12.01 11.12 -7.64
CA HIS A 8 -11.37 12.43 -7.49
C HIS A 8 -10.41 12.74 -8.65
N VAL A 9 -9.62 11.76 -9.09
CA VAL A 9 -8.73 11.91 -10.26
C VAL A 9 -9.52 12.17 -11.52
N ASP A 10 -10.60 11.42 -11.76
CA ASP A 10 -11.49 11.62 -12.91
C ASP A 10 -12.08 13.04 -12.94
N ASP A 11 -12.65 13.50 -11.83
CA ASP A 11 -13.21 14.84 -11.71
C ASP A 11 -12.17 15.94 -11.92
N TYR A 12 -10.98 15.76 -11.37
CA TYR A 12 -9.88 16.70 -11.53
C TYR A 12 -9.42 16.80 -12.98
N LEU A 13 -9.30 15.67 -13.68
CA LEU A 13 -8.88 15.65 -15.09
C LEU A 13 -9.95 16.25 -16.01
N ARG A 14 -11.24 16.01 -15.76
CA ARG A 14 -12.33 16.69 -16.48
C ARG A 14 -12.29 18.21 -16.29
N GLN A 15 -12.01 18.67 -15.08
CA GLN A 15 -11.88 20.10 -14.79
C GLN A 15 -10.67 20.72 -15.51
N MET A 16 -9.51 20.06 -15.49
CA MET A 16 -8.30 20.55 -16.15
C MET A 16 -8.42 20.64 -17.68
N THR A 17 -9.11 19.68 -18.28
CA THR A 17 -9.30 19.59 -19.73
C THR A 17 -10.50 20.39 -20.23
N ALA A 18 -11.32 20.93 -19.32
CA ALA A 18 -12.65 21.48 -19.58
C ALA A 18 -13.56 20.53 -20.37
N ASN A 19 -13.29 19.21 -20.29
CA ASN A 19 -14.06 18.18 -20.97
C ASN A 19 -14.79 17.32 -19.93
N TYR A 20 -16.04 17.70 -19.66
CA TYR A 20 -16.85 17.10 -18.59
C TYR A 20 -17.66 15.87 -19.01
N ASN A 21 -17.81 15.65 -20.32
CA ASN A 21 -18.66 14.58 -20.84
C ASN A 21 -17.90 13.26 -20.99
N ASP A 22 -16.58 13.34 -21.15
CA ASP A 22 -15.74 12.17 -21.37
C ASP A 22 -15.09 11.70 -20.06
N PRO A 23 -14.95 10.38 -19.85
CA PRO A 23 -14.14 9.83 -18.77
C PRO A 23 -12.70 10.39 -18.83
N PHE A 24 -12.18 10.77 -17.66
CA PHE A 24 -10.83 11.29 -17.49
C PHE A 24 -10.48 12.47 -18.42
N GLY A 25 -11.49 13.23 -18.90
CA GLY A 25 -11.27 14.35 -19.81
C GLY A 25 -10.76 13.97 -21.18
N SER A 26 -11.06 12.76 -21.67
CA SER A 26 -10.55 12.19 -22.93
C SER A 26 -9.03 11.97 -22.97
N LEU A 27 -8.41 11.83 -21.79
CA LEU A 27 -7.00 11.44 -21.68
C LEU A 27 -6.85 9.92 -21.67
N ASP A 28 -5.80 9.45 -22.34
CA ASP A 28 -5.40 8.05 -22.28
C ASP A 28 -4.92 7.70 -20.86
N PHE A 29 -5.54 6.70 -20.25
CA PHE A 29 -5.27 6.31 -18.88
C PHE A 29 -4.86 4.84 -18.80
N ILE A 30 -3.64 4.58 -18.31
CA ILE A 30 -3.09 3.23 -18.15
C ILE A 30 -2.88 2.97 -16.67
N MET A 31 -3.57 1.95 -16.14
CA MET A 31 -3.36 1.47 -14.78
C MET A 31 -2.70 0.09 -14.79
N ARG A 32 -1.72 -0.08 -13.91
CA ARG A 32 -1.10 -1.37 -13.61
C ARG A 32 -1.18 -1.63 -12.12
N GLY A 33 -1.58 -2.85 -11.77
CA GLY A 33 -1.58 -3.29 -10.39
C GLY A 33 -2.04 -4.73 -10.26
N VAL A 34 -1.94 -5.27 -9.05
CA VAL A 34 -2.46 -6.59 -8.70
C VAL A 34 -3.58 -6.39 -7.70
N LEU A 35 -4.82 -6.61 -8.13
CA LEU A 35 -6.01 -6.37 -7.31
C LEU A 35 -6.14 -7.33 -6.11
N ARG A 36 -5.39 -8.43 -6.12
CA ARG A 36 -5.34 -9.44 -5.05
C ARG A 36 -4.29 -9.14 -3.98
N GLN A 37 -3.49 -8.08 -4.16
CA GLN A 37 -2.56 -7.61 -3.13
C GLN A 37 -3.30 -6.83 -2.03
N LEU A 38 -2.54 -6.25 -1.10
CA LEU A 38 -3.07 -5.52 0.04
C LEU A 38 -4.09 -4.46 -0.39
N PRO A 39 -5.24 -4.38 0.30
CA PRO A 39 -6.21 -3.31 0.04
C PRO A 39 -5.61 -1.94 0.34
N PRO A 40 -6.22 -0.86 -0.17
CA PRO A 40 -5.91 0.49 0.29
C PRO A 40 -5.98 0.56 1.82
N VAL A 41 -5.04 1.28 2.43
CA VAL A 41 -4.98 1.42 3.90
C VAL A 41 -6.30 1.98 4.41
N ARG A 42 -6.99 1.23 5.28
CA ARG A 42 -8.31 1.58 5.83
C ARG A 42 -9.41 1.81 4.77
N GLY A 43 -9.17 1.38 3.53
CA GLY A 43 -10.15 1.40 2.46
C GLY A 43 -10.80 0.04 2.28
N SER A 44 -11.99 0.04 1.67
CA SER A 44 -12.59 -1.21 1.19
C SER A 44 -11.81 -1.74 -0.02
N GLN A 45 -11.75 -3.05 -0.17
CA GLN A 45 -11.22 -3.66 -1.40
C GLN A 45 -12.07 -3.17 -2.59
N VAL A 46 -11.41 -2.62 -3.61
CA VAL A 46 -12.06 -2.20 -4.85
C VAL A 46 -12.58 -3.41 -5.64
N TYR A 47 -11.94 -4.56 -5.44
CA TYR A 47 -12.34 -5.86 -5.97
C TYR A 47 -13.14 -6.64 -4.92
N LYS A 48 -14.40 -6.97 -5.22
CA LYS A 48 -15.14 -8.04 -4.53
C LYS A 48 -15.47 -9.08 -5.58
N CYS A 49 -14.86 -10.27 -5.50
CA CYS A 49 -15.27 -11.40 -6.30
C CYS A 49 -16.69 -11.81 -5.85
N SER A 50 -17.71 -11.32 -6.54
CA SER A 50 -19.06 -11.84 -6.34
C SER A 50 -19.10 -13.25 -6.93
N ARG A 51 -19.74 -14.21 -6.24
CA ARG A 51 -19.95 -15.57 -6.78
C ARG A 51 -20.86 -15.57 -8.03
N ALA A 52 -21.52 -14.46 -8.34
CA ALA A 52 -22.16 -14.25 -9.62
C ALA A 52 -21.07 -13.90 -10.64
N ARG A 53 -20.91 -14.78 -11.63
CA ARG A 53 -20.03 -14.60 -12.79
C ARG A 53 -20.31 -13.25 -13.43
N ASP A 54 -19.24 -12.58 -13.84
CA ASP A 54 -19.20 -11.41 -14.74
C ASP A 54 -19.15 -10.00 -14.13
N ILE A 55 -19.10 -9.84 -12.79
CA ILE A 55 -18.88 -8.52 -12.16
C ILE A 55 -17.59 -8.53 -11.33
N VAL A 56 -16.51 -8.06 -11.96
CA VAL A 56 -15.14 -8.01 -11.39
C VAL A 56 -14.94 -6.75 -10.53
N PHE A 57 -15.63 -5.65 -10.83
CA PHE A 57 -15.46 -4.37 -10.14
C PHE A 57 -16.76 -3.93 -9.44
N ASN A 58 -16.64 -3.29 -8.27
CA ASN A 58 -17.78 -2.65 -7.62
C ASN A 58 -18.38 -1.60 -8.57
N THR A 59 -19.69 -1.71 -8.82
CA THR A 59 -20.43 -1.02 -9.88
C THR A 59 -20.57 0.50 -9.71
N HIS A 60 -19.96 1.09 -8.67
CA HIS A 60 -20.12 2.51 -8.34
C HIS A 60 -19.14 3.47 -9.04
N VAL A 61 -18.16 2.97 -9.82
CA VAL A 61 -17.06 3.81 -10.36
C VAL A 61 -16.79 3.50 -11.84
N THR A 62 -16.19 4.48 -12.55
CA THR A 62 -15.69 4.52 -13.94
C THR A 62 -14.86 3.32 -14.44
N TRP A 63 -14.70 2.25 -13.64
CA TRP A 63 -14.00 1.03 -14.01
C TRP A 63 -14.57 0.34 -15.25
N HIS A 64 -15.86 0.53 -15.55
CA HIS A 64 -16.50 -0.04 -16.74
C HIS A 64 -15.96 0.54 -18.06
N HIS A 65 -15.31 1.70 -18.05
CA HIS A 65 -14.70 2.30 -19.24
C HIS A 65 -13.30 1.77 -19.54
N LEU A 66 -12.77 0.89 -18.69
CA LEU A 66 -11.41 0.39 -18.82
C LEU A 66 -11.39 -0.95 -19.55
N LEU A 67 -10.46 -1.06 -20.50
CA LEU A 67 -10.06 -2.36 -21.05
C LEU A 67 -9.09 -3.02 -20.08
N TYR A 68 -9.30 -4.31 -19.81
CA TYR A 68 -8.41 -5.08 -18.94
C TYR A 68 -7.57 -6.06 -19.78
N PHE A 69 -6.29 -6.16 -19.44
CA PHE A 69 -5.36 -7.13 -20.02
C PHE A 69 -4.72 -7.91 -18.88
N LEU A 70 -5.00 -9.22 -18.80
CA LEU A 70 -4.45 -10.09 -17.76
C LEU A 70 -3.07 -10.58 -18.18
N LEU A 71 -2.07 -10.33 -17.34
CA LEU A 71 -0.74 -10.93 -17.49
C LEU A 71 -0.76 -12.31 -16.83
N ALA A 72 -0.60 -13.36 -17.64
CA ALA A 72 -0.69 -14.76 -17.17
C ALA A 72 0.65 -15.36 -16.75
N GLN A 73 1.77 -14.84 -17.27
CA GLN A 73 3.09 -15.41 -17.02
C GLN A 73 3.76 -14.74 -15.81
N VAL A 74 4.16 -15.56 -14.85
CA VAL A 74 5.03 -15.13 -13.75
C VAL A 74 6.48 -15.17 -14.20
N VAL A 75 7.20 -14.06 -14.02
CA VAL A 75 8.61 -13.92 -14.44
C VAL A 75 9.57 -13.68 -13.27
N CYS A 76 9.05 -13.37 -12.07
CA CYS A 76 9.88 -13.04 -10.92
C CYS A 76 10.45 -14.30 -10.23
N GLN A 77 9.79 -15.44 -10.37
CA GLN A 77 10.17 -16.71 -9.76
C GLN A 77 10.51 -17.71 -10.87
N SER A 78 11.71 -18.29 -10.81
CA SER A 78 12.15 -19.32 -11.76
C SER A 78 11.57 -20.70 -11.46
N ASP A 79 11.25 -20.99 -10.20
CA ASP A 79 10.64 -22.23 -9.77
C ASP A 79 9.12 -22.21 -10.01
N ALA A 80 8.66 -23.08 -10.91
CA ALA A 80 7.26 -23.18 -11.29
C ALA A 80 6.35 -23.68 -10.15
N ASN A 81 6.84 -24.60 -9.31
CA ASN A 81 6.08 -25.13 -8.18
C ASN A 81 5.88 -24.05 -7.12
N PHE A 82 6.94 -23.31 -6.81
CA PHE A 82 6.87 -22.18 -5.89
C PHE A 82 6.00 -21.05 -6.43
N SER A 83 6.14 -20.71 -7.72
CA SER A 83 5.28 -19.73 -8.39
C SER A 83 3.80 -20.13 -8.32
N SER A 84 3.49 -21.39 -8.58
CA SER A 84 2.12 -21.92 -8.49
C SER A 84 1.57 -21.83 -7.07
N ALA A 85 2.39 -22.14 -6.06
CA ALA A 85 2.01 -22.00 -4.66
C ALA A 85 1.68 -20.54 -4.29
N LEU A 86 2.50 -19.57 -4.73
CA LEU A 86 2.25 -18.15 -4.50
C LEU A 86 0.98 -17.65 -5.21
N SER A 87 0.71 -18.13 -6.43
CA SER A 87 -0.54 -17.85 -7.13
C SER A 87 -1.74 -18.38 -6.34
N MET A 88 -1.70 -19.62 -5.84
CA MET A 88 -2.80 -20.19 -5.04
C MET A 88 -3.06 -19.39 -3.75
N ILE A 89 -2.00 -18.93 -3.08
CA ILE A 89 -2.11 -18.04 -1.91
C ILE A 89 -2.77 -16.73 -2.29
N GLY A 90 -2.33 -16.09 -3.38
CA GLY A 90 -2.93 -14.85 -3.87
C GLY A 90 -4.40 -15.01 -4.28
N ASP A 91 -4.79 -16.21 -4.68
CA ASP A 91 -6.15 -16.56 -5.10
C ASP A 91 -7.05 -16.90 -3.91
N GLY A 92 -6.48 -17.06 -2.72
CA GLY A 92 -7.21 -17.55 -1.54
C GLY A 92 -7.67 -19.00 -1.70
N SER A 93 -7.02 -19.77 -2.57
CA SER A 93 -7.34 -21.18 -2.79
C SER A 93 -6.81 -22.05 -1.64
N ALA A 94 -7.49 -23.15 -1.36
CA ALA A 94 -6.99 -24.12 -0.40
C ALA A 94 -5.68 -24.74 -0.92
N LEU A 95 -4.65 -24.80 -0.07
CA LEU A 95 -3.37 -25.41 -0.40
C LEU A 95 -3.41 -26.90 -0.06
N GLU A 96 -2.88 -27.73 -0.96
CA GLU A 96 -2.63 -29.14 -0.69
C GLU A 96 -1.52 -29.31 0.36
N GLN A 97 -1.54 -30.44 1.07
CA GLN A 97 -0.63 -30.69 2.18
C GLN A 97 0.84 -30.69 1.74
N GLU A 98 1.12 -31.20 0.55
CA GLU A 98 2.44 -31.22 -0.07
C GLU A 98 2.98 -29.81 -0.30
N VAL A 99 2.11 -28.88 -0.72
CA VAL A 99 2.46 -27.47 -0.95
C VAL A 99 2.72 -26.76 0.38
N VAL A 100 1.91 -27.05 1.40
CA VAL A 100 2.13 -26.54 2.76
C VAL A 100 3.48 -27.01 3.29
N GLN A 101 3.81 -28.29 3.15
CA GLN A 101 5.09 -28.83 3.57
C GLN A 101 6.27 -28.19 2.84
N MET A 102 6.15 -27.99 1.52
CA MET A 102 7.16 -27.30 0.72
C MET A 102 7.39 -25.87 1.23
N LEU A 103 6.33 -25.11 1.55
CA LEU A 103 6.45 -23.75 2.08
C LEU A 103 7.05 -23.72 3.49
N GLN A 104 6.63 -24.64 4.35
CA GLN A 104 7.13 -24.75 5.72
C GLN A 104 8.59 -25.19 5.78
N ALA A 105 9.08 -25.94 4.79
CA ALA A 105 10.50 -26.28 4.68
C ALA A 105 11.41 -25.04 4.50
N CYS A 106 10.85 -23.92 4.04
CA CYS A 106 11.56 -22.65 3.95
C CYS A 106 11.55 -21.84 5.26
N PHE A 107 10.86 -22.30 6.30
CA PHE A 107 10.80 -21.59 7.57
C PHE A 107 12.12 -21.76 8.32
N VAL A 108 12.75 -20.62 8.60
CA VAL A 108 14.01 -20.55 9.34
C VAL A 108 13.81 -19.72 10.60
N SER A 109 14.60 -20.00 11.63
CA SER A 109 14.61 -19.16 12.83
C SER A 109 15.18 -17.77 12.51
N LYS A 110 14.94 -16.81 13.42
CA LYS A 110 15.51 -15.45 13.28
C LYS A 110 17.04 -15.49 13.28
N ASP A 111 17.63 -16.33 14.13
CA ASP A 111 19.07 -16.46 14.26
C ASP A 111 19.69 -17.11 13.02
N ASP A 112 19.04 -18.15 12.48
CA ASP A 112 19.46 -18.77 11.22
C ASP A 112 19.37 -17.79 10.05
N ALA A 113 18.32 -16.97 10.00
CA ALA A 113 18.17 -15.94 8.97
C ALA A 113 19.27 -14.87 9.09
N LYS A 114 19.64 -14.44 10.31
CA LYS A 114 20.75 -13.51 10.55
C LYS A 114 22.09 -14.12 10.10
N LEU A 115 22.30 -15.41 10.37
CA LEU A 115 23.54 -16.10 10.01
C LEU A 115 23.70 -16.31 8.49
N HIS A 116 22.66 -16.81 7.82
CA HIS A 116 22.74 -17.21 6.42
C HIS A 116 22.37 -16.09 5.45
N CYS A 117 21.63 -15.08 5.90
CA CYS A 117 21.19 -13.96 5.08
C CYS A 117 21.29 -12.64 5.86
N PRO A 118 22.50 -12.23 6.33
CA PRO A 118 22.67 -11.06 7.20
C PRO A 118 22.20 -9.75 6.57
N HIS A 119 22.26 -9.64 5.25
CA HIS A 119 21.84 -8.44 4.50
C HIS A 119 20.48 -8.58 3.80
N GLY A 120 19.72 -9.63 4.13
CA GLY A 120 18.41 -9.84 3.53
C GLY A 120 17.37 -8.85 4.06
N VAL A 121 16.51 -8.35 3.17
CA VAL A 121 15.38 -7.50 3.56
C VAL A 121 14.42 -8.30 4.43
N ARG A 122 14.01 -7.74 5.57
CA ARG A 122 13.00 -8.33 6.46
C ARG A 122 11.67 -7.62 6.27
N ILE A 123 10.63 -8.39 5.97
CA ILE A 123 9.26 -7.91 5.87
C ILE A 123 8.57 -8.22 7.19
N LEU A 124 8.06 -7.18 7.86
CA LEU A 124 7.43 -7.26 9.17
C LEU A 124 5.99 -6.76 9.10
N TYR A 125 5.17 -7.19 10.06
CA TYR A 125 3.75 -6.92 10.02
C TYR A 125 3.41 -5.45 10.31
N SER A 126 4.16 -4.83 11.23
CA SER A 126 3.89 -3.47 11.68
C SER A 126 5.12 -2.56 11.56
N ASN A 127 4.86 -1.26 11.36
CA ASN A 127 5.92 -0.24 11.36
C ASN A 127 6.70 -0.24 12.68
N LYS A 128 6.02 -0.49 13.81
CA LYS A 128 6.66 -0.57 15.13
C LYS A 128 7.69 -1.70 15.19
N GLU A 129 7.37 -2.87 14.65
CA GLU A 129 8.31 -4.00 14.57
C GLU A 129 9.47 -3.68 13.62
N ALA A 130 9.18 -3.06 12.47
CA ALA A 130 10.21 -2.66 11.52
C ALA A 130 11.19 -1.62 12.11
N GLU A 131 10.66 -0.65 12.85
CA GLU A 131 11.47 0.35 13.56
C GLU A 131 12.33 -0.29 14.64
N ALA A 132 11.76 -1.17 15.47
CA ALA A 132 12.52 -1.91 16.47
C ALA A 132 13.65 -2.74 15.83
N TYR A 133 13.38 -3.45 14.73
CA TYR A 133 14.39 -4.21 14.00
C TYR A 133 15.49 -3.31 13.42
N ASN A 134 15.11 -2.22 12.76
CA ASN A 134 16.07 -1.31 12.12
C ASN A 134 16.93 -0.56 13.16
N THR A 135 16.38 -0.22 14.32
CA THR A 135 17.11 0.52 15.37
C THR A 135 17.96 -0.39 16.23
N GLN A 136 17.46 -1.57 16.59
CA GLN A 136 18.16 -2.48 17.49
C GLN A 136 19.16 -3.36 16.73
N ASP A 137 18.77 -3.97 15.61
CA ASP A 137 19.60 -4.99 14.94
C ASP A 137 20.49 -4.43 13.82
N VAL A 138 20.18 -3.26 13.25
CA VAL A 138 20.91 -2.69 12.09
C VAL A 138 21.83 -1.52 12.48
N VAL A 139 21.45 -0.74 13.50
CA VAL A 139 22.25 0.41 13.97
C VAL A 139 23.25 0.01 15.06
N GLU A 140 23.04 -1.12 15.75
CA GLU A 140 24.06 -1.69 16.65
C GLU A 140 25.35 -1.99 15.87
N GLY A 141 26.39 -1.15 16.07
CA GLY A 141 27.68 -1.25 15.41
C GLY A 141 28.02 -0.11 14.43
N ILE A 142 27.15 0.90 14.27
CA ILE A 142 27.43 2.11 13.50
C ILE A 142 27.85 3.23 14.44
N ASP A 143 29.11 3.68 14.34
CA ASP A 143 29.67 4.72 15.23
C ASP A 143 29.19 6.15 14.89
N ALA A 144 28.66 6.38 13.69
CA ALA A 144 28.22 7.69 13.20
C ALA A 144 26.69 7.82 13.20
N ILE A 145 26.07 7.77 14.38
CA ILE A 145 24.64 8.02 14.54
C ILE A 145 24.42 9.54 14.54
N CYS A 146 23.60 10.03 13.62
CA CYS A 146 23.14 11.42 13.61
C CYS A 146 21.68 11.48 14.06
N GLU A 147 21.41 12.17 15.16
CA GLU A 147 20.04 12.50 15.56
C GLU A 147 19.55 13.68 14.74
N ALA A 148 18.47 13.50 13.99
CA ALA A 148 17.80 14.54 13.23
C ALA A 148 16.38 14.73 13.80
N ASN A 149 16.27 15.63 14.77
CA ASN A 149 14.96 15.98 15.33
C ASN A 149 14.14 16.74 14.27
N ALA A 150 12.87 16.37 14.16
CA ALA A 150 11.93 17.06 13.28
C ALA A 150 11.46 18.36 13.96
N ASP A 151 11.63 19.49 13.27
CA ASP A 151 11.08 20.78 13.68
C ASP A 151 9.84 21.10 12.85
N ASP A 152 8.68 21.14 13.51
CA ASP A 152 7.42 21.52 12.86
C ASP A 152 7.42 23.00 12.50
N THR A 153 7.25 23.31 11.22
CA THR A 153 7.11 24.69 10.74
C THR A 153 5.66 24.96 10.33
N ILE A 154 4.96 25.79 11.11
CA ILE A 154 3.60 26.23 10.79
C ILE A 154 3.65 27.48 9.90
N VAL A 155 3.09 27.39 8.70
CA VAL A 155 3.05 28.46 7.68
C VAL A 155 1.62 28.86 7.31
N GLY A 156 1.45 30.01 6.66
CA GLY A 156 0.16 30.45 6.10
C GLY A 156 -0.66 31.41 6.98
N TYR A 157 -0.13 31.85 8.12
CA TYR A 157 -0.78 32.84 8.98
C TYR A 157 -0.22 34.24 8.74
N HIS A 158 -1.10 35.22 8.54
CA HIS A 158 -0.72 36.61 8.32
C HIS A 158 -0.28 37.34 9.61
N ARG A 159 -0.56 36.77 10.79
CA ARG A 159 -0.22 37.34 12.11
C ARG A 159 0.33 36.27 13.04
N ASP A 160 1.38 36.60 13.78
CA ASP A 160 2.06 35.69 14.72
C ASP A 160 1.12 35.16 15.80
N ALA A 161 0.20 36.00 16.31
CA ALA A 161 -0.80 35.58 17.29
C ALA A 161 -1.70 34.44 16.79
N ASN A 162 -1.99 34.40 15.49
CA ASN A 162 -2.80 33.32 14.91
C ASN A 162 -1.98 32.03 14.74
N CYS A 163 -0.66 32.16 14.49
CA CYS A 163 0.26 31.04 14.44
C CYS A 163 0.38 30.37 15.83
N GLU A 164 0.54 31.16 16.90
CA GLU A 164 0.62 30.62 18.27
C GLU A 164 -0.67 29.95 18.73
N ILE A 165 -1.84 30.50 18.37
CA ILE A 165 -3.13 29.84 18.62
C ILE A 165 -3.23 28.52 17.85
N ALA A 166 -2.74 28.47 16.61
CA ALA A 166 -2.73 27.25 15.80
C ALA A 166 -1.79 26.19 16.37
N LYS A 167 -0.59 26.56 16.84
CA LYS A 167 0.34 25.67 17.56
C LYS A 167 -0.32 25.09 18.80
N HIS A 168 -0.90 25.93 19.65
CA HIS A 168 -1.55 25.47 20.87
C HIS A 168 -2.74 24.54 20.57
N ARG A 169 -3.49 24.82 19.50
CA ARG A 169 -4.55 23.93 19.04
C ARG A 169 -3.98 22.58 18.58
N LEU A 170 -2.94 22.56 17.76
CA LEU A 170 -2.31 21.34 17.27
C LEU A 170 -1.91 20.40 18.42
N HIS A 171 -1.31 20.93 19.48
CA HIS A 171 -0.93 20.14 20.67
C HIS A 171 -2.12 19.63 21.50
N SER A 172 -3.30 20.24 21.34
CA SER A 172 -4.53 19.83 22.05
C SER A 172 -5.40 18.86 21.25
N LEU A 173 -5.15 18.68 19.96
CA LEU A 173 -5.95 17.82 19.10
C LEU A 173 -5.56 16.35 19.30
N THR A 174 -6.56 15.49 19.34
CA THR A 174 -6.35 14.05 19.32
C THR A 174 -5.91 13.60 17.92
N ILE A 175 -5.24 12.44 17.83
CA ILE A 175 -4.82 11.84 16.55
C ILE A 175 -5.99 11.66 15.57
N ALA A 176 -7.22 11.54 16.07
CA ALA A 176 -8.43 11.46 15.23
C ALA A 176 -8.78 12.80 14.58
N GLU A 177 -8.61 13.91 15.28
CA GLU A 177 -8.98 15.26 14.83
C GLU A 177 -7.93 15.88 13.91
N VAL A 178 -6.64 15.59 14.15
CA VAL A 178 -5.57 16.00 13.22
C VAL A 178 -5.78 15.40 11.83
N ARG A 179 -6.38 14.21 11.75
CA ARG A 179 -6.65 13.50 10.48
C ARG A 179 -7.85 14.01 9.70
N SER A 180 -8.79 14.73 10.33
CA SER A 180 -9.93 15.31 9.62
C SER A 180 -9.65 16.70 9.04
N MET A 181 -8.42 17.22 9.21
CA MET A 181 -7.98 18.51 8.68
C MET A 181 -7.15 18.38 7.40
N GLN A 182 -6.90 17.17 6.91
CA GLN A 182 -6.28 16.86 5.61
C GLN A 182 -7.36 16.48 4.59
#